data_AF-A0A9Q0ZR92-F1
#
_entry.id   AF-A0A9Q0ZR92-F1
#
_cell.length_a   1.000
_cell.length_b   1.000
_cell.length_c   1.000
_cell.angle_alpha   90.00
_cell.angle_beta   90.00
_cell.angle_gamma   90.00
#
_symmetry.space_group_name_H-M   'P 1'
#
loop_
_entity.id
_entity.type
_entity.pdbx_description
1 polymer ?
#
loop_
_entity_poly.entity_id
_entity_poly.type
_entity_poly.pdbx_seq_one_letter_code
_entity_poly.pdbx_strand_id
1 'polypeptide(L)' 'MFGAMKALFDLPEETKNKHVNPKPYRSYLGNCPVVPFHESFGVDDAPTLDASQAFTTLMWPEGNPSFW' A
#
# COMPACT_ATOMS: atom_id res chain seq x y z
N MET A 1 -3.45 -11.92 8.72
CA MET A 1 -2.52 -11.32 7.74
C MET A 1 -3.11 -11.28 6.32
N PHE A 2 -3.56 -12.39 5.73
CA PHE A 2 -3.99 -12.42 4.31
C PHE A 2 -5.29 -11.68 3.97
N GLY A 3 -6.26 -11.60 4.90
CA GLY A 3 -7.55 -10.96 4.61
C GLY A 3 -7.44 -9.47 4.25
N ALA A 4 -6.52 -8.76 4.89
CA ALA A 4 -6.35 -7.32 4.71
C ALA A 4 -5.56 -6.97 3.43
N MET A 5 -4.77 -7.90 2.88
CA MET A 5 -4.08 -7.71 1.59
C MET A 5 -5.08 -7.61 0.43
N LYS A 6 -6.17 -8.39 0.46
CA LYS A 6 -7.20 -8.28 -0.57
C LYS A 6 -7.80 -6.88 -0.60
N ALA A 7 -8.14 -6.35 0.58
CA ALA A 7 -8.67 -4.99 0.71
C ALA A 7 -7.67 -3.91 0.23
N LEU A 8 -6.37 -4.12 0.43
CA LEU A 8 -5.32 -3.21 -0.05
C LEU A 8 -5.25 -3.16 -1.58
N PHE A 9 -5.24 -4.32 -2.24
CA PHE A 9 -5.10 -4.39 -3.69
C PHE A 9 -6.41 -4.10 -4.45
N ASP A 10 -7.56 -4.29 -3.82
CA ASP A 10 -8.88 -3.87 -4.33
C ASP A 10 -9.08 -2.33 -4.28
N LEU A 11 -8.18 -1.56 -3.67
CA LEU A 11 -8.26 -0.09 -3.65
C LEU A 11 -8.15 0.51 -5.06
N PRO A 12 -8.76 1.69 -5.30
CA PRO A 12 -8.60 2.42 -6.56
C PRO A 12 -7.12 2.68 -6.87
N GLU A 13 -6.76 2.58 -8.14
CA GLU A 13 -5.38 2.77 -8.59
C GLU A 13 -4.81 4.14 -8.20
N GLU A 14 -5.63 5.20 -8.21
CA GLU A 14 -5.23 6.52 -7.73
C GLU A 14 -4.76 6.49 -6.28
N THR A 15 -5.49 5.77 -5.41
CA THR A 15 -5.13 5.61 -3.99
C THR A 15 -3.84 4.84 -3.82
N LYS A 16 -3.68 3.73 -4.56
CA LYS A 16 -2.46 2.91 -4.53
C LYS A 16 -1.23 3.73 -4.96
N ASN A 17 -1.37 4.55 -6.00
CA ASN A 17 -0.31 5.44 -6.50
C ASN A 17 0.05 6.60 -5.55
N LYS A 18 -0.76 6.92 -4.54
CA LYS A 18 -0.40 7.92 -3.51
C LYS A 18 0.76 7.44 -2.63
N HIS A 19 1.00 6.13 -2.56
CA HIS A 19 2.14 5.58 -1.82
C HIS A 19 3.43 5.70 -2.62
N VAL A 20 4.06 6.87 -2.45
CA VAL A 20 5.35 7.19 -3.07
C VAL A 20 6.40 7.31 -1.98
N ASN A 21 7.50 6.59 -2.14
CA ASN A 21 8.66 6.69 -1.28
C ASN A 21 9.88 7.14 -2.12
N PRO A 22 10.68 8.11 -1.64
CA PRO A 22 11.88 8.57 -2.35
C PRO A 22 12.95 7.48 -2.47
N LYS A 23 12.91 6.45 -1.60
CA LYS A 23 13.84 5.34 -1.67
C LYS A 23 13.42 4.35 -2.77
N PRO A 24 14.38 3.78 -3.51
CA PRO A 24 14.07 2.84 -4.59
C PRO A 24 13.32 1.60 -4.09
N TYR A 25 12.40 1.10 -4.91
CA TYR A 25 11.58 -0.11 -4.67
C TYR A 25 10.60 -0.05 -3.48
N ARG A 26 10.37 1.14 -2.93
CA ARG A 26 9.50 1.32 -1.76
C ARG A 26 8.18 2.04 -2.04
N SER A 27 7.97 2.46 -3.28
CA SER A 27 6.67 2.99 -3.72
C SER A 27 5.73 1.84 -4.10
N TYR A 28 4.47 2.16 -4.34
CA TYR A 28 3.60 1.28 -5.09
C TYR A 28 4.16 1.08 -6.51
N LEU A 29 4.19 -0.17 -6.94
CA LEU A 29 4.51 -0.56 -8.31
C LEU A 29 3.28 -1.25 -8.89
N GLY A 30 2.53 -0.54 -9.73
CA GLY A 30 1.42 -1.08 -10.51
C GLY A 30 1.59 -0.73 -11.97
N ASN A 31 1.05 -1.57 -12.87
CA ASN A 31 1.05 -1.35 -14.33
C ASN A 31 2.43 -1.04 -14.92
N CYS A 32 3.49 -1.61 -14.35
CA CYS A 32 4.83 -1.45 -14.89
C CYS A 32 4.94 -2.22 -16.22
N PRO A 33 5.35 -1.58 -17.34
CA PRO A 33 5.43 -2.25 -18.64
C PRO A 33 6.45 -3.41 -18.66
N VAL A 34 7.40 -3.41 -17.72
CA VAL A 34 8.39 -4.49 -17.55
C VAL A 34 7.79 -5.70 -16.82
N VAL A 35 6.83 -5.48 -15.92
CA VAL A 35 6.16 -6.53 -15.12
C VAL A 35 4.63 -6.32 -15.09
N PRO A 36 3.95 -6.47 -16.23
CA PRO A 36 2.55 -6.05 -16.40
C PRO A 36 1.54 -6.86 -15.57
N PHE A 37 1.92 -8.04 -15.08
CA PHE A 37 1.05 -8.93 -14.30
C PHE A 37 1.28 -8.86 -12.79
N HIS A 38 2.10 -7.92 -12.32
CA HIS A 38 2.48 -7.83 -10.91
C HIS A 38 2.18 -6.44 -10.37
N GLU A 39 1.61 -6.43 -9.17
CA GLU A 39 1.51 -5.25 -8.33
C GLU A 39 2.20 -5.49 -6.99
N SER A 40 2.85 -4.46 -6.45
CA SER A 40 3.54 -4.57 -5.17
C SER A 40 3.55 -3.25 -4.38
N PHE A 41 3.67 -3.37 -3.06
CA PHE A 41 3.88 -2.26 -2.14
C PHE A 41 5.15 -2.53 -1.33
N GLY A 42 6.03 -1.55 -1.25
CA GLY A 42 7.10 -1.54 -0.26
C GLY A 42 6.71 -0.69 0.94
N VAL A 43 6.69 -1.25 2.14
CA VAL A 43 6.45 -0.49 3.38
C VAL A 43 7.65 -0.70 4.29
N ASP A 44 8.39 0.38 4.54
CA ASP A 44 9.49 0.39 5.51
C ASP A 44 8.95 0.35 6.93
N ASP A 45 9.70 -0.28 7.84
CA ASP A 45 9.43 -0.25 9.28
C ASP A 45 7.98 -0.65 9.65
N ALA A 46 7.35 -1.50 8.82
CA ALA A 46 5.96 -1.91 8.97
C ALA A 46 5.58 -2.41 10.39
N PRO A 47 6.45 -3.09 11.16
CA PRO A 47 6.11 -3.48 12.54
C PRO A 47 5.97 -2.31 13.51
N THR A 48 6.42 -1.10 13.16
CA THR A 48 6.27 0.08 13.99
C THR A 48 4.87 0.66 13.86
N LEU A 49 4.32 1.12 14.99
CA LEU A 49 2.99 1.71 15.02
C LEU A 49 2.89 2.93 14.10
N ASP A 50 3.93 3.78 14.11
CA ASP A 50 3.99 5.01 13.32
C ASP A 50 3.94 4.73 11.81
N ALA A 51 4.79 3.83 11.30
CA ALA A 51 4.79 3.46 9.88
C ALA A 51 3.49 2.77 9.46
N SER A 52 2.95 1.89 10.33
CA SER A 52 1.66 1.24 10.10
C SER A 52 0.51 2.26 10.03
N GLN A 53 0.49 3.23 10.94
CA GLN A 53 -0.54 4.27 10.97
C GLN A 53 -0.42 5.22 9.78
N ALA A 54 0.79 5.65 9.42
CA ALA A 54 1.02 6.49 8.25
C ALA A 54 0.54 5.80 6.97
N PHE A 55 0.88 4.51 6.79
CA PHE A 55 0.46 3.72 5.64
C PHE A 55 -1.06 3.52 5.59
N THR A 56 -1.67 3.09 6.70
CA THR A 56 -3.12 2.82 6.75
C THR A 56 -3.96 4.09 6.62
N THR A 57 -3.51 5.22 7.18
CA THR A 57 -4.18 6.52 7.02
C THR A 57 -4.12 7.01 5.58
N LEU A 58 -3.01 6.77 4.89
CA LEU A 58 -2.87 7.12 3.48
C LEU A 58 -3.79 6.28 2.57
N MET A 59 -3.88 4.98 2.85
CA MET A 59 -4.68 4.04 2.07
C MET A 59 -6.19 4.15 2.35
N TRP A 60 -6.54 4.47 3.59
CA TRP A 60 -7.93 4.58 4.05
C TRP A 60 -8.11 5.82 4.93
N PRO A 61 -8.19 7.02 4.33
CA PRO A 61 -8.37 8.26 5.09
C PRO A 61 -9.70 8.31 5.87
N GLU A 62 -10.73 7.59 5.40
CA GLU A 62 -12.01 7.43 6.11
C GLU A 62 -12.02 6.22 7.07
N GLY A 63 -10.92 5.47 7.12
CA GLY A 63 -10.77 4.29 7.96
C GLY A 63 -10.98 2.96 7.26
N ASN A 64 -10.46 1.88 7.87
CA ASN A 64 -10.64 0.52 7.38
C ASN A 64 -10.98 -0.47 8.50
N PRO A 65 -12.23 -0.93 8.61
CA PRO A 65 -12.63 -1.90 9.63
C PRO A 65 -11.99 -3.28 9.45
N SER A 66 -11.39 -3.58 8.29
CA SER A 66 -10.64 -4.84 8.06
C SER A 66 -9.21 -4.80 8.58
N PHE A 67 -8.72 -3.61 8.99
CA PHE A 67 -7.36 -3.38 9.49
C PHE A 67 -7.32 -2.96 10.98
N TRP A 68 -8.48 -2.74 11.61
CA TRP A 68 -8.64 -2.29 12.99
C TRP A 68 -9.20 -3.37 13.91
#